data_AF-A1ZV11-F1
#
_entry.id   AF-A1ZV11-F1
#
_cell.length_a   1.000
_cell.length_b   1.000
_cell.length_c   1.000
_cell.angle_alpha   90.00
_cell.angle_beta   90.00
_cell.angle_gamma   90.00
#
_symmetry.space_group_name_H-M   'P 1'
#
loop_
_entity.id
_entity.type
_entity.pdbx_description
1 polymer ?
#
loop_
_entity_poly.entity_id
_entity_poly.type
_entity_poly.pdbx_seq_one_letter_code
_entity_poly.pdbx_strand_id
1 'polypeptide(L)'
;MISFFKKICLLLGSICTLLGCQPNEQADKVILWDVIKALHQQKANLHNTNQEYLYQISYRNTLQQHNTYRQWEALELSVQAQLCTLDAVANSVCQGGTKPADLQFFTQFMKPNTPRLKVKPLIALLRPVLQFEDSLAKKYSQLLTQQVKTKQNLVLFNAKGNDISWIVAYADLVQWKVALLQTQQRIMTHQAKNIAFVLKYTQTPQYYLEALTKSEAVIEGEEYPIEMFLSKTSTSNRNLRVQVNGKPVPTYKDKSRVHFRPTKPGTYTWQGRLTYKYRGRDTTFTIKRQYRVVPK
;
A
#
# COMPACT_ATOMS: atom_id res chain seq x y z
N MET A 1 -10.37 -5.37 -14.72
CA MET A 1 -9.10 -6.12 -14.89
C MET A 1 -9.18 -7.62 -14.56
N ILE A 2 -9.83 -8.06 -13.47
CA ILE A 2 -9.90 -9.50 -13.09
C ILE A 2 -10.60 -10.39 -14.14
N SER A 3 -11.57 -9.85 -14.88
CA SER A 3 -12.30 -10.56 -15.96
C SER A 3 -11.40 -10.93 -17.16
N PHE A 4 -10.43 -10.08 -17.51
CA PHE A 4 -9.54 -10.29 -18.65
C PHE A 4 -8.54 -11.43 -18.40
N PHE A 5 -8.03 -11.51 -17.17
CA PHE A 5 -7.05 -12.53 -16.76
C PHE A 5 -7.64 -13.95 -16.72
N LYS A 6 -8.88 -14.09 -16.24
CA LYS A 6 -9.59 -15.39 -16.31
C LYS A 6 -9.74 -15.86 -17.75
N LYS A 7 -9.99 -14.95 -18.69
CA LYS A 7 -10.12 -15.26 -20.12
C LYS A 7 -8.77 -15.70 -20.73
N ILE A 8 -7.67 -15.04 -20.39
CA ILE A 8 -6.32 -15.43 -20.88
C ILE A 8 -5.86 -16.78 -20.29
N CYS A 9 -6.06 -17.02 -18.99
CA CYS A 9 -5.69 -18.32 -18.40
C CYS A 9 -6.53 -19.48 -18.94
N LEU A 10 -7.83 -19.25 -19.21
CA LEU A 10 -8.67 -20.24 -19.87
C LEU A 10 -8.20 -20.50 -21.30
N LEU A 11 -7.85 -19.47 -22.07
CA LEU A 11 -7.29 -19.60 -23.41
C LEU A 11 -5.97 -20.40 -23.42
N LEU A 12 -5.03 -20.11 -22.52
CA LEU A 12 -3.76 -20.86 -22.44
C LEU A 12 -3.98 -22.33 -22.06
N GLY A 13 -4.90 -22.61 -21.14
CA GLY A 13 -5.27 -23.98 -20.78
C GLY A 13 -5.88 -24.76 -21.95
N SER A 14 -6.77 -24.13 -22.72
CA SER A 14 -7.42 -24.72 -23.90
C SER A 14 -6.46 -24.94 -25.07
N ILE A 15 -5.57 -23.98 -25.33
CA ILE A 15 -4.56 -24.07 -26.40
C ILE A 15 -3.55 -25.19 -26.08
N CYS A 16 -3.14 -25.34 -24.82
CA CYS A 16 -2.22 -26.43 -24.43
C CYS A 16 -2.83 -27.83 -24.59
N THR A 17 -4.16 -27.98 -24.49
CA THR A 17 -4.84 -29.27 -24.74
C THR A 17 -5.09 -29.55 -26.23
N LEU A 18 -5.11 -28.52 -27.08
CA LEU A 18 -5.41 -28.64 -28.52
C LEU A 18 -4.17 -28.89 -29.40
N LEU A 19 -2.97 -28.60 -28.91
CA LEU A 19 -1.68 -28.85 -29.59
C LEU A 19 -1.37 -30.35 -29.85
N GLY A 20 -2.30 -31.26 -29.53
CA GLY A 20 -2.23 -32.69 -29.86
C GLY A 20 -2.79 -33.08 -31.23
N CYS A 21 -3.40 -32.16 -32.01
CA CYS A 21 -3.95 -32.45 -33.34
C CYS A 21 -3.40 -31.45 -34.38
N GLN A 22 -2.60 -31.93 -35.34
CA GLN A 22 -1.78 -31.14 -36.27
C GLN A 22 -2.50 -30.66 -37.56
N PRO A 23 -3.17 -29.50 -37.57
CA PRO A 23 -3.09 -28.70 -38.81
C PRO A 23 -2.76 -27.22 -38.62
N ASN A 24 -2.56 -26.70 -37.40
CA ASN A 24 -2.38 -25.25 -37.23
C ASN A 24 -1.35 -24.81 -36.18
N GLU A 25 -0.25 -25.56 -36.04
CA GLU A 25 0.87 -25.22 -35.13
C GLU A 25 1.37 -23.78 -35.32
N GLN A 26 1.33 -23.27 -36.55
CA GLN A 26 1.76 -21.91 -36.87
C GLN A 26 0.78 -20.84 -36.37
N ALA A 27 -0.54 -21.10 -36.47
CA ALA A 27 -1.56 -20.21 -35.93
C ALA A 27 -1.50 -20.18 -34.39
N ASP A 28 -1.31 -21.33 -33.74
CA ASP A 28 -1.17 -21.43 -32.29
C ASP A 28 0.07 -20.68 -31.79
N LYS A 29 1.19 -20.74 -32.52
CA LYS A 29 2.39 -19.94 -32.25
C LYS A 29 2.08 -18.44 -32.33
N VAL A 30 1.41 -17.97 -33.38
CA VAL A 30 1.04 -16.53 -33.49
C VAL A 30 0.19 -16.08 -32.31
N ILE A 31 -0.82 -16.85 -31.92
CA ILE A 31 -1.66 -16.53 -30.75
C ILE A 31 -0.80 -16.45 -29.47
N LEU A 32 0.08 -17.43 -29.26
CA LEU A 32 0.94 -17.48 -28.09
C LEU A 32 1.94 -16.31 -28.05
N TRP A 33 2.43 -15.87 -29.22
CA TRP A 33 3.26 -14.68 -29.34
C TRP A 33 2.54 -13.40 -28.90
N ASP A 34 1.29 -13.22 -29.34
CA ASP A 34 0.48 -12.07 -28.95
C ASP A 34 0.17 -12.09 -27.44
N VAL A 35 -0.07 -13.27 -26.87
CA VAL A 35 -0.21 -13.44 -25.42
C VAL A 35 1.07 -13.03 -24.70
N ILE A 36 2.25 -13.47 -25.16
CA ILE A 36 3.54 -13.10 -24.56
C ILE A 36 3.77 -11.59 -24.62
N LYS A 37 3.47 -10.94 -25.76
CA LYS A 37 3.54 -9.48 -25.88
C LYS A 37 2.62 -8.77 -24.88
N ALA A 38 1.37 -9.22 -24.78
CA ALA A 38 0.40 -8.66 -23.84
C ALA A 38 0.87 -8.80 -22.39
N LEU A 39 1.46 -9.95 -22.03
CA LEU A 39 2.01 -10.18 -20.69
C LEU A 39 3.23 -9.29 -20.41
N HIS A 40 4.12 -9.05 -21.38
CA HIS A 40 5.23 -8.11 -21.22
C HIS A 40 4.76 -6.67 -21.03
N GLN A 41 3.77 -6.23 -21.82
CA GLN A 41 3.16 -4.91 -21.64
C GLN A 41 2.53 -4.78 -20.25
N GLN A 42 1.81 -5.82 -19.80
CA GLN A 42 1.23 -5.84 -18.46
C GLN A 42 2.30 -5.77 -17.37
N LYS A 43 3.41 -6.51 -17.52
CA LYS A 43 4.56 -6.48 -16.61
C LYS A 43 5.12 -5.06 -16.48
N ALA A 44 5.36 -4.38 -17.61
CA ALA A 44 5.89 -3.02 -17.63
C ALA A 44 4.93 -2.02 -16.95
N ASN A 45 3.63 -2.10 -17.26
CA ASN A 45 2.62 -1.25 -16.65
C ASN A 45 2.56 -1.45 -15.12
N LEU A 46 2.55 -2.71 -14.66
CA LEU A 46 2.52 -3.02 -13.23
C LEU A 46 3.77 -2.54 -12.49
N HIS A 47 4.94 -2.69 -13.11
CA HIS A 47 6.19 -2.19 -12.55
C HIS A 47 6.13 -0.66 -12.38
N ASN A 48 5.74 0.07 -13.43
CA ASN A 48 5.62 1.53 -13.38
C ASN A 48 4.60 1.99 -12.33
N THR A 49 3.43 1.34 -12.25
CA THR A 49 2.43 1.63 -11.21
C THR A 49 2.98 1.37 -9.81
N ASN A 50 3.73 0.29 -9.59
CA ASN A 50 4.34 0.00 -8.28
C ASN A 50 5.41 1.05 -7.92
N GLN A 51 6.21 1.51 -8.89
CA GLN A 51 7.19 2.58 -8.69
C GLN A 51 6.55 3.93 -8.33
N GLU A 52 5.51 4.33 -9.06
CA GLU A 52 4.76 5.54 -8.74
C GLU A 52 4.16 5.46 -7.32
N TYR A 53 3.68 4.28 -6.94
CA TYR A 53 3.16 4.06 -5.61
C TYR A 53 4.22 4.26 -4.52
N LEU A 54 5.39 3.66 -4.70
CA LEU A 54 6.52 3.82 -3.78
C LEU A 54 6.93 5.28 -3.64
N TYR A 55 6.96 6.02 -4.76
CA TYR A 55 7.24 7.45 -4.75
C TYR A 55 6.20 8.24 -3.95
N GLN A 56 4.91 7.98 -4.14
CA GLN A 56 3.85 8.66 -3.37
C GLN A 56 3.94 8.34 -1.87
N ILE A 57 4.31 7.11 -1.50
CA ILE A 57 4.48 6.73 -0.09
C ILE A 57 5.76 7.33 0.50
N SER A 58 6.88 7.33 -0.21
CA SER A 58 8.14 7.90 0.29
C SER A 58 7.99 9.38 0.61
N TYR A 59 7.29 10.13 -0.27
CA TYR A 59 6.96 11.53 -0.06
C TYR A 59 6.13 11.75 1.22
N ARG A 60 5.11 10.91 1.46
CA ARG A 60 4.22 11.00 2.63
C ARG A 60 4.86 10.54 3.94
N ASN A 61 5.84 9.63 3.89
CA ASN A 61 6.45 9.00 5.08
C ASN A 61 7.58 9.80 5.72
N THR A 62 7.92 10.98 5.19
CA THR A 62 8.88 11.92 5.81
C THR A 62 8.48 12.37 7.22
N LEU A 63 7.26 12.08 7.69
CA LEU A 63 6.75 12.64 8.95
C LEU A 63 6.60 11.70 10.15
N GLN A 64 6.55 10.36 10.06
CA GLN A 64 6.48 9.52 11.29
C GLN A 64 6.54 7.97 11.18
N GLN A 65 6.69 7.35 10.00
CA GLN A 65 6.56 5.87 9.87
C GLN A 65 7.73 5.18 9.14
N HIS A 66 8.97 5.40 9.58
CA HIS A 66 10.17 4.77 9.01
C HIS A 66 10.10 3.24 8.92
N ASN A 67 9.48 2.56 9.91
CA ASN A 67 9.41 1.10 9.91
C ASN A 67 8.51 0.54 8.81
N THR A 68 7.41 1.22 8.47
CA THR A 68 6.50 0.77 7.42
C THR A 68 7.17 0.90 6.06
N TYR A 69 7.86 2.01 5.80
CA TYR A 69 8.61 2.21 4.55
C TYR A 69 9.67 1.13 4.34
N ARG A 70 10.48 0.82 5.37
CA ARG A 70 11.51 -0.24 5.29
C ARG A 70 10.94 -1.61 4.93
N GLN A 71 9.74 -1.94 5.44
CA GLN A 71 9.09 -3.21 5.10
C GLN A 71 8.69 -3.28 3.61
N TRP A 72 8.37 -2.14 3.00
CA TRP A 72 7.96 -2.05 1.60
C TRP A 72 9.16 -2.12 0.67
N GLU A 73 10.20 -1.35 0.98
CA GLU A 73 11.50 -1.40 0.30
C GLU A 73 12.08 -2.83 0.34
N ALA A 74 12.02 -3.49 1.51
CA ALA A 74 12.44 -4.88 1.63
C ALA A 74 11.60 -5.83 0.76
N LEU A 75 10.28 -5.63 0.67
CA LEU A 75 9.40 -6.41 -0.21
C LEU A 75 9.75 -6.18 -1.68
N GLU A 76 9.95 -4.93 -2.08
CA GLU A 76 10.31 -4.55 -3.45
C GLU A 76 11.64 -5.18 -3.86
N LEU A 77 12.70 -5.01 -3.06
CA LEU A 77 14.01 -5.59 -3.32
C LEU A 77 13.92 -7.13 -3.43
N SER A 78 13.14 -7.75 -2.55
CA SER A 78 12.96 -9.20 -2.57
C SER A 78 12.22 -9.67 -3.84
N VAL A 79 11.15 -8.97 -4.25
CA VAL A 79 10.41 -9.26 -5.49
C VAL A 79 11.30 -9.03 -6.71
N GLN A 80 12.05 -7.93 -6.76
CA GLN A 80 12.96 -7.62 -7.85
C GLN A 80 14.05 -8.68 -8.01
N ALA A 81 14.62 -9.17 -6.90
CA ALA A 81 15.57 -10.27 -6.93
C ALA A 81 14.98 -11.53 -7.57
N GLN A 82 13.73 -11.89 -7.24
CA GLN A 82 13.07 -13.04 -7.85
C GLN A 82 12.72 -12.80 -9.33
N LEU A 83 12.34 -11.59 -9.72
CA LEU A 83 12.12 -11.24 -11.12
C LEU A 83 13.42 -11.39 -11.94
N CYS A 84 14.56 -10.97 -11.38
CA CYS A 84 15.87 -11.20 -11.98
C CYS A 84 16.18 -12.69 -12.15
N THR A 85 15.87 -13.52 -11.15
CA THR A 85 15.99 -14.99 -11.28
C THR A 85 15.12 -15.53 -12.40
N LEU A 86 13.86 -15.11 -12.49
CA LEU A 86 12.95 -15.52 -13.56
C LEU A 86 13.40 -15.00 -14.94
N ASP A 87 14.03 -13.83 -15.02
CA ASP A 87 14.64 -13.31 -16.25
C ASP A 87 15.86 -14.14 -16.65
N ALA A 88 16.73 -14.50 -15.70
CA ALA A 88 17.89 -15.36 -15.97
C ALA A 88 17.47 -16.75 -16.49
N VAL A 89 16.46 -17.37 -15.88
CA VAL A 89 15.92 -18.65 -16.35
C VAL A 89 15.22 -18.51 -17.70
N ALA A 90 14.46 -17.44 -17.92
CA ALA A 90 13.83 -17.20 -19.22
C ALA A 90 14.87 -16.99 -20.32
N ASN A 91 15.98 -16.33 -20.03
CA ASN A 91 17.08 -16.12 -20.96
C ASN A 91 17.86 -17.41 -21.25
N SER A 92 17.97 -18.34 -20.30
CA SER A 92 18.60 -19.65 -20.55
C SER A 92 17.70 -20.60 -21.35
N VAL A 93 16.37 -20.43 -21.23
CA VAL A 93 15.34 -21.10 -22.04
C VAL A 93 15.38 -20.63 -23.50
N CYS A 94 15.61 -19.33 -23.72
CA CYS A 94 15.74 -18.74 -25.04
C CYS A 94 17.17 -18.92 -25.57
N GLN A 95 17.38 -19.85 -26.50
CA GLN A 95 18.68 -20.21 -27.08
C GLN A 95 19.34 -19.09 -27.91
N GLY A 96 19.66 -17.96 -27.29
CA GLY A 96 20.28 -16.81 -27.96
C GLY A 96 20.25 -15.48 -27.21
N GLY A 97 19.70 -15.40 -25.99
CA GLY A 97 19.71 -14.17 -25.18
C GLY A 97 18.94 -12.98 -25.79
N THR A 98 18.19 -13.21 -26.87
CA THR A 98 17.40 -12.18 -27.55
C THR A 98 16.23 -11.75 -26.68
N LYS A 99 15.99 -10.43 -26.61
CA LYS A 99 14.85 -9.88 -25.88
C LYS A 99 13.57 -10.07 -26.71
N PRO A 100 12.39 -10.12 -26.09
CA PRO A 100 11.09 -10.22 -26.79
C PRO A 100 10.81 -9.06 -27.77
N ALA A 101 11.50 -7.93 -27.60
CA ALA A 101 11.39 -6.80 -28.51
C ALA A 101 12.22 -7.01 -29.79
N ASP A 102 13.13 -7.98 -29.81
CA ASP A 102 14.01 -8.21 -30.95
C ASP A 102 13.28 -9.02 -32.02
N LEU A 103 13.35 -8.56 -33.27
CA LEU A 103 12.83 -9.28 -34.44
C LEU A 103 13.38 -10.72 -34.50
N GLN A 104 14.63 -10.91 -34.08
CA GLN A 104 15.28 -12.22 -33.99
C GLN A 104 14.57 -13.19 -33.04
N PHE A 105 14.00 -12.70 -31.93
CA PHE A 105 13.23 -13.53 -31.02
C PHE A 105 11.99 -14.09 -31.72
N PHE A 106 11.25 -13.25 -32.44
CA PHE A 106 10.09 -13.69 -33.21
C PHE A 106 10.48 -14.70 -34.29
N THR A 107 11.57 -14.45 -35.02
CA THR A 107 12.05 -15.37 -36.05
C THR A 107 12.44 -16.73 -35.46
N GLN A 108 13.08 -16.76 -34.29
CA GLN A 108 13.40 -18.02 -33.58
C GLN A 108 12.15 -18.72 -33.06
N PHE A 109 11.19 -17.96 -32.53
CA PHE A 109 9.91 -18.44 -32.03
C PHE A 109 9.08 -19.13 -33.12
N MET A 110 9.11 -18.60 -34.34
CA MET A 110 8.35 -19.13 -35.48
C MET A 110 9.02 -20.34 -36.15
N LYS A 111 10.24 -20.74 -35.75
CA LYS A 111 10.91 -21.89 -36.38
C LYS A 111 10.09 -23.19 -36.19
N PRO A 112 9.98 -24.03 -37.23
CA PRO A 112 9.46 -25.38 -37.09
C PRO A 112 10.39 -26.21 -36.18
N ASN A 113 9.84 -27.22 -35.51
CA ASN A 113 10.59 -28.13 -34.63
C ASN A 113 11.33 -27.43 -33.48
N THR A 114 10.58 -26.72 -32.63
CA THR A 114 11.14 -26.05 -31.47
C THR A 114 11.80 -27.05 -30.51
N PRO A 115 13.03 -26.78 -30.04
CA PRO A 115 13.71 -27.67 -29.12
C PRO A 115 12.88 -27.86 -27.84
N ARG A 116 12.83 -29.10 -27.37
CA ARG A 116 12.20 -29.42 -26.09
C ARG A 116 13.21 -29.27 -24.96
N LEU A 117 12.75 -28.73 -23.84
CA LEU A 117 13.55 -28.48 -22.65
C LEU A 117 13.23 -29.49 -21.57
N LYS A 118 14.29 -30.00 -20.94
CA LYS A 118 14.17 -30.80 -19.73
C LYS A 118 13.67 -29.93 -18.59
N VAL A 119 12.54 -30.31 -17.99
CA VAL A 119 11.86 -29.57 -16.92
C VAL A 119 12.62 -29.63 -15.60
N LYS A 120 13.21 -30.79 -15.26
CA LYS A 120 13.87 -31.00 -13.95
C LYS A 120 14.97 -29.97 -13.64
N PRO A 121 15.92 -29.66 -14.55
CA PRO A 121 16.91 -28.61 -14.33
C PRO A 121 16.29 -27.23 -14.12
N LEU A 122 15.23 -26.90 -14.87
CA LEU A 122 14.54 -25.60 -14.75
C LEU A 122 13.88 -25.46 -13.38
N ILE A 123 13.19 -26.50 -12.90
CA ILE A 123 12.58 -26.51 -11.56
C ILE A 123 13.63 -26.29 -10.46
N ALA A 124 14.82 -26.87 -10.60
CA ALA A 124 15.89 -26.68 -9.63
C ALA A 124 16.32 -25.20 -9.54
N LEU A 125 16.46 -24.52 -10.69
CA LEU A 125 16.78 -23.09 -10.75
C LEU A 125 15.66 -22.19 -10.21
N LEU A 126 14.39 -22.64 -10.33
CA LEU A 126 13.21 -21.89 -9.89
C LEU A 126 12.87 -22.11 -8.41
N ARG A 127 13.58 -23.01 -7.72
CA ARG A 127 13.32 -23.33 -6.30
C ARG A 127 13.35 -22.10 -5.37
N PRO A 128 14.28 -21.14 -5.48
CA PRO A 128 14.28 -19.95 -4.62
C PRO A 128 13.00 -19.11 -4.79
N VAL A 129 12.52 -18.97 -6.03
CA VAL A 129 11.29 -18.23 -6.34
C VAL A 129 10.09 -18.90 -5.70
N LEU A 130 10.00 -20.23 -5.77
CA LEU A 130 8.92 -21.00 -5.14
C LEU A 130 8.91 -20.83 -3.62
N GLN A 131 10.08 -20.88 -2.97
CA GLN A 131 10.21 -20.70 -1.52
C GLN A 131 9.84 -19.28 -1.10
N PHE A 132 10.21 -18.28 -1.90
CA PHE A 132 9.82 -16.90 -1.68
C PHE A 132 8.30 -16.73 -1.75
N GLU A 133 7.65 -17.30 -2.75
CA GLU A 133 6.19 -17.26 -2.86
C GLU A 133 5.49 -17.95 -1.69
N ASP A 134 5.98 -19.10 -1.25
CA ASP A 134 5.43 -19.78 -0.06
C ASP A 134 5.57 -18.90 1.19
N SER A 135 6.70 -18.21 1.33
CA SER A 135 6.94 -17.25 2.41
C SER A 135 5.96 -16.07 2.35
N LEU A 136 5.73 -15.51 1.16
CA LEU A 136 4.74 -14.44 0.96
C LEU A 136 3.32 -14.93 1.28
N ALA A 137 2.93 -16.10 0.77
CA ALA A 137 1.63 -16.71 1.03
C ALA A 137 1.39 -16.96 2.52
N LYS A 138 2.41 -17.43 3.24
CA LYS A 138 2.36 -17.62 4.69
C LYS A 138 2.24 -16.29 5.44
N LYS A 139 3.08 -15.31 5.09
CA LYS A 139 3.12 -14.00 5.75
C LYS A 139 1.87 -13.15 5.51
N TYR A 140 1.27 -13.27 4.32
CA TYR A 140 0.12 -12.49 3.88
C TYR A 140 -1.09 -13.39 3.58
N SER A 141 -1.28 -14.45 4.38
CA SER A 141 -2.31 -15.47 4.17
C SER A 141 -3.73 -14.91 4.10
N GLN A 142 -4.03 -13.85 4.87
CA GLN A 142 -5.31 -13.15 4.86
C GLN A 142 -5.57 -12.40 3.54
N LEU A 143 -4.53 -12.03 2.79
CA LEU A 143 -4.64 -11.29 1.53
C LEU A 143 -4.56 -12.20 0.30
N LEU A 144 -3.80 -13.29 0.43
CA LEU A 144 -3.43 -14.15 -0.70
C LEU A 144 -4.23 -15.47 -0.72
N THR A 145 -5.22 -15.63 0.15
CA THR A 145 -6.00 -16.86 0.37
C THR A 145 -6.68 -17.40 -0.90
N GLN A 146 -6.92 -16.55 -1.91
CA GLN A 146 -7.50 -16.97 -3.20
C GLN A 146 -6.48 -17.19 -4.33
N GLN A 147 -5.19 -16.84 -4.14
CA GLN A 147 -4.24 -16.71 -5.26
C GLN A 147 -3.05 -17.66 -5.26
N VAL A 148 -2.82 -18.43 -4.18
CA VAL A 148 -1.74 -19.45 -4.12
C VAL A 148 -1.91 -20.59 -5.16
N LYS A 149 -3.00 -20.57 -5.95
CA LYS A 149 -3.20 -21.45 -7.11
C LYS A 149 -2.27 -21.15 -8.29
N THR A 150 -1.43 -20.11 -8.25
CA THR A 150 -0.43 -19.86 -9.31
C THR A 150 0.51 -21.05 -9.52
N LYS A 151 1.01 -21.67 -8.44
CA LYS A 151 1.82 -22.91 -8.53
C LYS A 151 1.11 -24.06 -9.24
N GLN A 152 -0.18 -24.24 -8.96
CA GLN A 152 -0.97 -25.37 -9.47
C GLN A 152 -1.33 -25.21 -10.96
N ASN A 153 -1.21 -24.00 -11.51
CA ASN A 153 -1.65 -23.71 -12.88
C ASN A 153 -0.49 -23.55 -13.87
N LEU A 154 0.76 -23.53 -13.41
CA LEU A 154 1.93 -23.43 -14.28
C LEU A 154 2.20 -24.78 -14.95
N VAL A 155 2.24 -24.77 -16.28
CA VAL A 155 2.48 -25.96 -17.12
C VAL A 155 3.84 -26.60 -16.79
N LEU A 156 4.85 -25.77 -16.50
CA LEU A 156 6.18 -26.16 -16.02
C LEU A 156 6.15 -27.17 -14.85
N PHE A 157 5.17 -27.05 -13.94
CA PHE A 157 5.07 -27.92 -12.76
C PHE A 157 4.11 -29.11 -12.95
N ASN A 158 3.29 -29.09 -13.99
CA ASN A 158 2.30 -30.13 -14.29
C ASN A 158 2.68 -31.04 -15.45
N ALA A 159 3.78 -30.75 -16.15
CA ALA A 159 4.27 -31.56 -17.26
C ALA A 159 4.69 -32.96 -16.77
N LYS A 160 3.85 -33.97 -17.07
CA LYS A 160 4.11 -35.38 -16.73
C LYS A 160 5.25 -36.00 -17.56
N GLY A 161 5.50 -35.47 -18.75
CA GLY A 161 6.69 -35.77 -19.55
C GLY A 161 7.81 -34.81 -19.15
N ASN A 162 9.02 -35.32 -18.91
CA ASN A 162 10.17 -34.52 -18.46
C ASN A 162 10.56 -33.38 -19.42
N ASP A 163 9.90 -33.25 -20.57
CA ASP A 163 10.24 -32.35 -21.66
C ASP A 163 9.05 -31.46 -22.06
N ILE A 164 9.28 -30.16 -22.17
CA ILE A 164 8.29 -29.16 -22.62
C ILE A 164 8.83 -28.31 -23.76
N SER A 165 7.96 -27.72 -24.58
CA SER A 165 8.42 -26.72 -25.55
C SER A 165 9.01 -25.52 -24.81
N TRP A 166 10.17 -25.03 -25.26
CA TRP A 166 10.81 -23.84 -24.68
C TRP A 166 9.88 -22.62 -24.72
N ILE A 167 9.01 -22.54 -25.72
CA ILE A 167 8.05 -21.45 -25.88
C ILE A 167 7.02 -21.48 -24.75
N VAL A 168 6.48 -22.66 -24.44
CA VAL A 168 5.53 -22.85 -23.35
C VAL A 168 6.20 -22.55 -22.01
N ALA A 169 7.43 -23.03 -21.82
CA ALA A 169 8.23 -22.70 -20.64
C ALA A 169 8.43 -21.18 -20.48
N TYR A 170 8.75 -20.49 -21.57
CA TYR A 170 8.94 -19.05 -21.58
C TYR A 170 7.65 -18.30 -21.24
N ALA A 171 6.53 -18.66 -21.86
CA ALA A 171 5.23 -18.05 -21.59
C ALA A 171 4.83 -18.19 -20.11
N ASP A 172 4.99 -19.38 -19.54
CA ASP A 172 4.76 -19.64 -18.12
C ASP A 172 5.63 -18.76 -17.22
N LEU A 173 6.93 -18.60 -17.53
CA LEU A 173 7.83 -17.75 -16.76
C LEU A 173 7.40 -16.28 -16.81
N VAL A 174 6.93 -15.79 -17.96
CA VAL A 174 6.41 -14.40 -18.08
C VAL A 174 5.10 -14.25 -17.30
N GLN A 175 4.19 -15.22 -17.39
CA GLN A 175 2.96 -15.23 -16.60
C GLN A 175 3.26 -15.21 -15.10
N TRP A 176 4.29 -15.94 -14.67
CA TRP A 176 4.73 -15.97 -13.28
C TRP A 176 5.27 -14.61 -12.81
N LYS A 177 6.08 -13.93 -13.63
CA LYS A 177 6.53 -12.55 -13.34
C LYS A 177 5.36 -11.60 -13.12
N VAL A 178 4.35 -11.66 -13.99
CA VAL A 178 3.13 -10.84 -13.87
C VAL A 178 2.40 -11.16 -12.57
N ALA A 179 2.25 -12.43 -12.22
CA ALA A 179 1.62 -12.84 -10.97
C ALA A 179 2.35 -12.34 -9.72
N LEU A 180 3.69 -12.36 -9.74
CA LEU A 180 4.51 -11.86 -8.65
C LEU A 180 4.36 -10.34 -8.45
N LEU A 181 4.38 -9.57 -9.55
CA LEU A 181 4.14 -8.12 -9.52
C LEU A 181 2.74 -7.75 -9.03
N GLN A 182 1.72 -8.52 -9.43
CA GLN A 182 0.35 -8.34 -8.92
C GLN A 182 0.27 -8.63 -7.42
N THR A 183 0.97 -9.67 -6.95
CA THR A 183 1.05 -10.03 -5.53
C THR A 183 1.68 -8.89 -4.73
N GLN A 184 2.80 -8.35 -5.21
CA GLN A 184 3.44 -7.15 -4.65
C GLN A 184 2.45 -5.98 -4.58
N GLN A 185 1.79 -5.65 -5.69
CA GLN A 185 0.83 -4.53 -5.75
C GLN A 185 -0.30 -4.68 -4.73
N ARG A 186 -0.84 -5.89 -4.55
CA ARG A 186 -1.91 -6.16 -3.58
C ARG A 186 -1.43 -5.97 -2.15
N ILE A 187 -0.25 -6.50 -1.81
CA ILE A 187 0.34 -6.33 -0.48
C ILE A 187 0.54 -4.84 -0.20
N MET A 188 1.14 -4.10 -1.14
CA MET A 188 1.36 -2.66 -1.03
C MET A 188 0.04 -1.89 -0.87
N THR A 189 -0.95 -2.18 -1.71
CA THR A 189 -2.27 -1.53 -1.65
C THR A 189 -2.96 -1.76 -0.31
N HIS A 190 -2.91 -3.00 0.21
CA HIS A 190 -3.49 -3.31 1.50
C HIS A 190 -2.76 -2.57 2.64
N GLN A 191 -1.43 -2.58 2.63
CA GLN A 191 -0.64 -1.86 3.63
C GLN A 191 -0.92 -0.35 3.57
N ALA A 192 -1.05 0.24 2.39
CA ALA A 192 -1.35 1.66 2.26
C ALA A 192 -2.76 2.03 2.74
N LYS A 193 -3.76 1.17 2.50
CA LYS A 193 -5.11 1.37 3.06
C LYS A 193 -5.05 1.43 4.59
N ASN A 194 -4.23 0.58 5.20
CA ASN A 194 -4.02 0.61 6.65
C ASN A 194 -3.31 1.90 7.09
N ILE A 195 -2.31 2.39 6.33
CA ILE A 195 -1.67 3.69 6.61
C ILE A 195 -2.66 4.85 6.47
N ALA A 196 -3.41 4.91 5.37
CA ALA A 196 -4.39 5.96 5.10
C ALA A 196 -5.52 5.96 6.14
N PHE A 197 -5.96 4.77 6.57
CA PHE A 197 -6.88 4.62 7.69
C PHE A 197 -6.28 5.20 8.97
N VAL A 198 -5.06 4.80 9.33
CA VAL A 198 -4.37 5.36 10.50
C VAL A 198 -4.28 6.88 10.40
N LEU A 199 -3.82 7.44 9.29
CA LEU A 199 -3.70 8.89 9.09
C LEU A 199 -5.05 9.62 9.20
N LYS A 200 -6.11 9.08 8.59
CA LYS A 200 -7.46 9.65 8.62
C LYS A 200 -8.04 9.72 10.03
N TYR A 201 -7.74 8.72 10.87
CA TYR A 201 -8.24 8.66 12.25
C TYR A 201 -7.29 9.21 13.30
N THR A 202 -6.00 9.43 12.98
CA THR A 202 -5.03 9.96 13.93
C THR A 202 -4.75 11.44 13.78
N GLN A 203 -4.98 12.06 12.61
CA GLN A 203 -4.41 13.39 12.34
C GLN A 203 -5.17 14.27 11.31
N THR A 204 -6.51 14.33 11.32
CA THR A 204 -7.12 15.59 10.82
C THR A 204 -7.05 16.60 11.95
N PRO A 205 -6.09 17.56 11.95
CA PRO A 205 -6.12 18.65 12.90
C PRO A 205 -7.50 19.30 12.83
N GLN A 206 -8.19 19.30 13.95
CA GLN A 206 -9.42 20.08 14.06
C GLN A 206 -8.99 21.51 14.32
N TYR A 207 -9.27 22.36 13.35
CA TYR A 207 -9.08 23.79 13.47
C TYR A 207 -10.36 24.40 14.00
N TYR A 208 -10.24 25.28 14.99
CA TYR A 208 -11.34 26.08 15.50
C TYR A 208 -10.97 27.55 15.34
N LEU A 209 -11.90 28.33 14.79
CA LEU A 209 -11.82 29.77 14.89
C LEU A 209 -12.36 30.16 16.26
N GLU A 210 -11.53 30.80 17.07
CA GLU A 210 -11.90 31.28 18.39
C GLU A 210 -11.79 32.81 18.40
N ALA A 211 -12.71 33.45 19.11
CA ALA A 211 -12.71 34.87 19.37
C ALA A 211 -12.72 35.08 20.89
N LEU A 212 -11.74 35.82 21.40
CA LEU A 212 -11.68 36.24 22.78
C LEU A 212 -12.04 37.71 22.87
N THR A 213 -13.02 38.02 23.70
CA THR A 213 -13.48 39.38 23.94
C THR A 213 -13.06 39.77 25.37
N LYS A 214 -12.72 41.05 25.58
CA LYS A 214 -12.44 41.54 26.95
C LYS A 214 -13.73 41.66 27.78
N SER A 215 -14.85 41.90 27.12
CA SER A 215 -16.19 42.00 27.69
C SER A 215 -17.20 41.44 26.69
N GLU A 216 -18.29 40.85 27.18
CA GLU A 216 -19.42 40.45 26.34
C GLU A 216 -20.36 41.63 26.02
N ALA A 217 -20.20 42.77 26.71
CA ALA A 217 -20.98 43.99 26.50
C ALA A 217 -20.06 45.23 26.43
N VAL A 218 -20.48 46.23 25.65
CA VAL A 218 -19.80 47.51 25.41
C VAL A 218 -20.85 48.63 25.38
N ILE A 219 -20.49 49.82 25.83
CA ILE A 219 -21.40 50.98 25.83
C ILE A 219 -21.48 51.54 24.40
N GLU A 220 -22.63 52.11 24.03
CA GLU A 220 -22.79 52.77 22.73
C GLU A 220 -21.73 53.86 22.54
N GLY A 221 -21.05 53.82 21.39
CA GLY A 221 -19.95 54.75 21.06
C GLY A 221 -18.56 54.28 21.53
N GLU A 222 -18.45 53.20 22.31
CA GLU A 222 -17.16 52.63 22.69
C GLU A 222 -16.66 51.56 21.69
N GLU A 223 -15.35 51.37 21.62
CA GLU A 223 -14.73 50.32 20.80
C GLU A 223 -14.93 48.93 21.42
N TYR A 224 -15.22 47.93 20.58
CA TYR A 224 -15.37 46.55 21.01
C TYR A 224 -14.11 45.72 20.73
N PRO A 225 -13.22 45.50 21.71
CA PRO A 225 -11.98 44.78 21.47
C PRO A 225 -12.21 43.26 21.38
N ILE A 226 -11.94 42.70 20.20
CA ILE A 226 -11.94 41.25 19.93
C ILE A 226 -10.54 40.82 19.45
N GLU A 227 -10.05 39.72 20.01
CA GLU A 227 -8.89 38.99 19.48
C GLU A 227 -9.37 37.68 18.84
N MET A 228 -9.09 37.50 17.56
CA MET A 228 -9.42 36.26 16.83
C MET A 228 -8.17 35.44 16.58
N PHE A 229 -8.25 34.12 16.79
CA PHE A 229 -7.15 33.21 16.49
C PHE A 229 -7.66 31.85 16.04
N LEU A 230 -6.82 31.16 15.27
CA LEU A 230 -7.06 29.80 14.82
C LEU A 230 -6.41 28.83 15.81
N SER A 231 -7.21 28.11 16.57
CA SER A 231 -6.70 27.06 17.45
C SER A 231 -6.62 25.73 16.70
N LYS A 232 -5.51 25.02 16.88
CA LYS A 232 -5.29 23.68 16.30
C LYS A 232 -5.32 22.67 17.43
N THR A 233 -6.37 21.88 17.53
CA THR A 233 -6.40 20.76 18.49
C THR A 233 -5.90 19.49 17.81
N SER A 234 -4.97 18.80 18.45
CA SER A 234 -4.53 17.46 18.05
C SER A 234 -5.18 16.44 18.97
N THR A 235 -5.87 15.45 18.40
CA THR A 235 -6.55 14.36 19.12
C THR A 235 -5.60 13.36 19.81
N SER A 236 -4.31 13.72 19.92
CA SER A 236 -3.22 12.80 20.24
C SER A 236 -2.69 12.94 21.67
N ASN A 237 -3.16 13.91 22.46
CA ASN A 237 -2.62 14.15 23.80
C ASN A 237 -3.29 13.23 24.83
N ARG A 238 -2.99 11.92 24.74
CA ARG A 238 -3.51 10.85 25.62
C ARG A 238 -3.30 11.08 27.13
N ASN A 239 -2.54 12.11 27.53
CA ASN A 239 -2.22 12.44 28.92
C ASN A 239 -2.55 13.91 29.27
N LEU A 240 -3.54 14.51 28.60
CA LEU A 240 -3.99 15.87 28.92
C LEU A 240 -4.69 15.91 30.29
N ARG A 241 -4.08 16.62 31.25
CA ARG A 241 -4.63 16.86 32.58
C ARG A 241 -5.08 18.31 32.68
N VAL A 242 -6.34 18.54 32.99
CA VAL A 242 -6.92 19.88 33.17
C VAL A 242 -7.37 20.04 34.62
N GLN A 243 -7.05 21.19 35.20
CA GLN A 243 -7.53 21.59 36.52
C GLN A 243 -8.14 22.99 36.46
N VAL A 244 -9.18 23.21 37.25
CA VAL A 244 -9.78 24.53 37.48
C VAL A 244 -9.87 24.77 38.99
N ASN A 245 -9.35 25.90 39.44
CA ASN A 245 -9.28 26.28 40.86
C ASN A 245 -8.67 25.15 41.72
N GLY A 246 -7.62 24.52 41.22
CA GLY A 246 -6.91 23.41 41.86
C GLY A 246 -7.61 22.04 41.79
N LYS A 247 -8.82 21.95 41.23
CA LYS A 247 -9.58 20.69 41.12
C LYS A 247 -9.49 20.11 39.71
N PRO A 248 -9.28 18.79 39.55
CA PRO A 248 -9.26 18.16 38.23
C PRO A 248 -10.63 18.25 37.54
N VAL A 249 -10.63 18.45 36.23
CA VAL A 249 -11.83 18.50 35.38
C VAL A 249 -11.73 17.39 34.33
N PRO A 250 -12.83 16.66 34.06
CA PRO A 250 -12.82 15.65 33.01
C PRO A 250 -12.50 16.26 31.64
N THR A 251 -11.78 15.48 30.84
CA THR A 251 -11.34 15.86 29.49
C THR A 251 -11.95 14.90 28.50
N TYR A 252 -12.64 15.42 27.47
CA TYR A 252 -13.21 14.65 26.38
C TYR A 252 -12.68 15.16 25.05
N LYS A 253 -12.01 14.28 24.29
CA LYS A 253 -11.37 14.63 22.99
C LYS A 253 -10.54 15.91 23.07
N ASP A 254 -9.66 15.98 24.06
CA ASP A 254 -8.75 17.10 24.32
C ASP A 254 -9.43 18.43 24.69
N LYS A 255 -10.70 18.38 25.12
CA LYS A 255 -11.45 19.54 25.61
C LYS A 255 -12.02 19.29 26.99
N SER A 256 -12.04 20.33 27.82
CA SER A 256 -12.78 20.32 29.09
C SER A 256 -13.81 21.43 29.06
N ARG A 257 -15.04 21.10 29.44
CA ARG A 257 -16.12 22.08 29.62
C ARG A 257 -16.30 22.32 31.11
N VAL A 258 -16.33 23.58 31.50
CA VAL A 258 -16.42 24.01 32.89
C VAL A 258 -17.56 25.00 33.00
N HIS A 259 -18.40 24.83 34.02
CA HIS A 259 -19.51 25.71 34.29
C HIS A 259 -19.34 26.32 35.68
N PHE A 260 -19.47 27.64 35.77
CA PHE A 260 -19.49 28.36 37.05
C PHE A 260 -20.92 28.84 37.31
N ARG A 261 -21.45 28.58 38.52
CA ARG A 261 -22.79 29.02 38.94
C ARG A 261 -22.67 29.95 40.15
N PRO A 262 -22.36 31.23 39.95
CA PRO A 262 -22.29 32.21 41.03
C PRO A 262 -23.67 32.41 41.66
N THR A 263 -23.73 32.57 42.98
CA THR A 263 -24.99 32.72 43.73
C THR A 263 -25.28 34.17 44.13
N LYS A 264 -24.32 35.08 44.00
CA LYS A 264 -24.46 36.50 44.32
C LYS A 264 -23.88 37.38 43.20
N PRO A 265 -24.36 38.61 43.04
CA PRO A 265 -23.68 39.60 42.20
C PRO A 265 -22.29 39.92 42.76
N GLY A 266 -21.36 40.28 41.87
CA GLY A 266 -20.00 40.63 42.25
C GLY A 266 -18.97 40.17 41.24
N THR A 267 -17.70 40.36 41.59
CA THR A 267 -16.59 40.00 40.71
C THR A 267 -15.92 38.72 41.18
N TYR A 268 -15.80 37.76 40.28
CA TYR A 268 -15.28 36.43 40.54
C TYR A 268 -14.02 36.17 39.72
N THR A 269 -13.13 35.32 40.23
CA THR A 269 -11.92 34.92 39.53
C THR A 269 -11.85 33.40 39.45
N TRP A 270 -11.35 32.88 38.33
CA TRP A 270 -11.02 31.47 38.19
C TRP A 270 -9.62 31.30 37.61
N GLN A 271 -9.01 30.16 37.94
CA GLN A 271 -7.69 29.77 37.45
C GLN A 271 -7.78 28.41 36.76
N GLY A 272 -7.34 28.34 35.51
CA GLY A 272 -7.17 27.10 34.77
C GLY A 272 -5.70 26.68 34.74
N ARG A 273 -5.46 25.37 34.78
CA ARG A 273 -4.15 24.76 34.56
C ARG A 273 -4.31 23.59 33.60
N LEU A 274 -3.53 23.59 32.53
CA LEU A 274 -3.50 22.54 31.52
C LEU A 274 -2.09 21.96 31.48
N THR A 275 -1.96 20.64 31.67
CA THR A 275 -0.67 19.94 31.63
C THR A 275 -0.74 18.78 30.65
N TYR A 276 0.24 18.68 29.75
CA TYR A 276 0.42 17.51 28.87
C TYR A 276 1.89 17.15 28.73
N LYS A 277 2.17 15.94 28.23
CA LYS A 277 3.54 15.44 28.05
C LYS A 277 4.04 15.77 26.64
N TYR A 278 5.07 16.58 26.53
CA TYR A 278 5.75 16.92 25.27
C TYR A 278 7.20 16.43 25.31
N ARG A 279 7.58 15.56 24.36
CA ARG A 279 8.94 14.98 24.28
C ARG A 279 9.44 14.41 25.63
N GLY A 280 8.55 13.71 26.33
CA GLY A 280 8.86 13.08 27.61
C GLY A 280 8.78 13.99 28.84
N ARG A 281 8.60 15.31 28.68
CA ARG A 281 8.52 16.29 29.78
C ARG A 281 7.10 16.82 29.94
N ASP A 282 6.70 17.12 31.18
CA ASP A 282 5.44 17.79 31.43
C ASP A 282 5.54 19.26 31.04
N THR A 283 4.65 19.72 30.16
CA THR A 283 4.47 21.12 29.78
C THR A 283 3.16 21.60 30.37
N THR A 284 3.21 22.71 31.12
CA THR A 284 2.05 23.26 31.82
C THR A 284 1.77 24.68 31.36
N PHE A 285 0.50 24.96 31.08
CA PHE A 285 -0.04 26.28 30.81
C PHE A 285 -1.01 26.66 31.92
N THR A 286 -0.97 27.91 32.36
CA THR A 286 -1.88 28.45 33.37
C THR A 286 -2.59 29.67 32.82
N ILE A 287 -3.84 29.84 33.22
CA ILE A 287 -4.65 31.00 32.88
C ILE A 287 -5.39 31.45 34.13
N LYS A 288 -5.47 32.75 34.36
CA LYS A 288 -6.28 33.36 35.42
C LYS A 288 -7.18 34.40 34.77
N ARG A 289 -8.49 34.29 35.00
CA ARG A 289 -9.49 35.19 34.40
C ARG A 289 -10.47 35.65 35.46
N GLN A 290 -10.94 36.87 35.29
CA GLN A 290 -11.94 37.51 36.13
C GLN A 290 -13.24 37.64 35.32
N TYR A 291 -14.38 37.48 35.97
CA TYR A 291 -15.70 37.71 35.37
C TYR A 291 -16.61 38.42 36.38
N ARG A 292 -17.54 39.24 35.89
CA ARG A 292 -18.48 40.00 36.71
C ARG A 292 -19.87 39.41 36.57
N VAL A 293 -20.56 39.27 37.70
CA VAL A 293 -21.95 38.83 37.79
C VAL A 293 -22.76 40.05 38.19
N VAL A 294 -23.68 40.44 37.31
CA VAL A 294 -24.59 41.57 37.56
C VAL A 294 -25.87 41.11 38.25
N PRO A 295 -26.55 41.99 39.00
CA PRO A 295 -27.90 41.71 39.50
C PRO A 295 -28.86 41.37 38.35
N LYS A 296 -29.91 40.59 38.66
CA LYS A 296 -31.01 40.38 37.74
C LYS A 296 -31.80 41.66 37.52
#